data_AF-A0A3B0YR80-F1
#
_entry.id   AF-A0A3B0YR80-F1
#
_cell.length_a   1.000
_cell.length_b   1.000
_cell.length_c   1.000
_cell.angle_alpha   90.00
_cell.angle_beta   90.00
_cell.angle_gamma   90.00
#
_symmetry.space_group_name_H-M   'P 1'
#
loop_
_entity.id
_entity.type
_entity.pdbx_description
1 polymer ?
#
loop_
_entity_poly.entity_id
_entity_poly.type
_entity_poly.pdbx_seq_one_letter_code
_entity_poly.pdbx_strand_id
1 'polypeptide(L)' 'SQRRKTLRNTLKKLLSAEHIEAAGADPRARPETITLEQYIALSNQLTQVQKT' A
#
# COMPACT_ATOMS: atom_id res chain seq x y z
N SER A 1 -2.37 -16.82 -0.92
CA SER A 1 -1.21 -16.14 -0.28
C SER A 1 -0.56 -15.18 -1.26
N GLN A 2 -0.50 -13.88 -0.96
CA GLN A 2 0.14 -12.85 -1.83
C GLN A 2 1.46 -12.30 -1.26
N ARG A 3 2.02 -12.91 -0.21
CA ARG A 3 3.25 -12.45 0.47
C ARG A 3 4.42 -12.23 -0.52
N ARG A 4 4.59 -13.12 -1.49
CA ARG A 4 5.68 -13.01 -2.49
C ARG A 4 5.50 -11.89 -3.53
N LYS A 5 4.33 -11.24 -3.62
CA LYS A 5 4.08 -10.15 -4.58
C LYS A 5 4.58 -8.83 -4.02
N THR A 6 4.76 -7.84 -4.88
CA THR A 6 5.03 -6.46 -4.44
C THR A 6 3.76 -5.79 -3.94
N LEU A 7 3.89 -4.71 -3.15
CA LEU A 7 2.76 -3.90 -2.69
C LEU A 7 1.90 -3.40 -3.85
N ARG A 8 2.52 -2.88 -4.91
CA ARG A 8 1.82 -2.45 -6.14
C ARG A 8 0.92 -3.56 -6.68
N ASN A 9 1.44 -4.79 -6.78
CA ASN A 9 0.69 -5.91 -7.35
C ASN A 9 -0.42 -6.44 -6.43
N THR A 10 -0.21 -6.33 -5.12
CA THR A 10 -1.17 -6.75 -4.10
C THR A 10 -2.31 -5.76 -3.99
N LEU A 11 -2.00 -4.46 -4.03
CA LEU A 11 -2.94 -3.36 -3.78
C LEU A 11 -3.47 -2.68 -5.05
N LYS A 12 -3.09 -3.12 -6.26
CA LYS A 12 -3.47 -2.46 -7.54
C LYS A 12 -4.95 -2.17 -7.77
N LYS A 13 -5.86 -2.85 -7.06
CA LYS A 13 -7.31 -2.62 -7.14
C LYS A 13 -7.82 -1.58 -6.14
N LEU A 14 -6.96 -1.20 -5.19
CA LEU A 14 -7.29 -0.36 -4.04
C LEU A 14 -6.49 0.95 -4.08
N LEU A 15 -5.21 0.89 -4.42
CA LEU A 15 -4.29 2.02 -4.42
C LEU A 15 -3.42 2.01 -5.69
N SER A 16 -3.16 3.20 -6.25
CA SER A 16 -2.11 3.40 -7.24
C SER A 16 -0.74 3.37 -6.55
N ALA A 17 0.33 3.39 -7.34
CA ALA A 17 1.65 3.51 -6.74
C ALA A 17 1.93 4.90 -6.17
N GLU A 18 1.36 5.97 -6.73
CA GLU A 18 1.50 7.29 -6.11
C GLU A 18 0.88 7.30 -4.72
N HIS A 19 -0.27 6.64 -4.52
CA HIS A 19 -0.87 6.53 -3.18
C HIS A 19 -0.01 5.69 -2.21
N ILE A 20 0.67 4.65 -2.70
CA ILE A 20 1.57 3.83 -1.88
C ILE A 20 2.82 4.64 -1.47
N GLU A 21 3.39 5.40 -2.40
CA GLU A 21 4.52 6.31 -2.13
C GLU A 21 4.10 7.43 -1.18
N ALA A 22 2.90 7.99 -1.33
CA ALA A 22 2.33 8.99 -0.42
C ALA A 22 2.07 8.44 1.00
N ALA A 23 1.93 7.11 1.16
CA ALA A 23 1.90 6.44 2.46
C ALA A 23 3.30 6.20 3.06
N GLY A 24 4.37 6.61 2.38
CA GLY A 24 5.75 6.38 2.82
C GLY A 24 6.21 4.92 2.64
N ALA A 25 5.55 4.16 1.77
CA ALA A 25 5.91 2.77 1.47
C ALA A 25 6.45 2.64 0.03
N ASP A 26 7.37 1.70 -0.19
CA ASP A 26 7.88 1.40 -1.54
C ASP A 26 6.89 0.47 -2.28
N PRO A 27 6.33 0.85 -3.45
CA PRO A 27 5.46 0.01 -4.25
C PRO A 27 6.08 -1.33 -4.69
N ARG A 28 7.42 -1.44 -4.69
CA ARG A 28 8.17 -2.66 -5.00
C ARG A 28 8.48 -3.52 -3.78
N ALA A 29 8.29 -3.00 -2.55
CA ALA A 29 8.43 -3.79 -1.33
C ALA A 29 7.44 -4.94 -1.29
N ARG A 30 7.74 -5.98 -0.50
CA ARG A 30 6.80 -7.09 -0.26
C ARG A 30 5.93 -6.78 0.95
N PRO A 31 4.68 -7.28 1.01
CA PRO A 31 3.81 -7.10 2.17
C PRO A 31 4.42 -7.55 3.50
N GLU A 32 5.33 -8.52 3.53
CA GLU A 32 6.00 -8.92 4.77
C GLU A 32 7.14 -7.99 5.21
N THR A 33 7.57 -7.04 4.38
CA THR A 33 8.71 -6.15 4.68
C THR A 33 8.29 -4.75 5.12
N ILE A 34 6.99 -4.46 5.18
CA ILE A 34 6.49 -3.16 5.64
C ILE A 34 6.35 -3.11 7.16
N THR A 35 6.50 -1.91 7.72
CA THR A 35 6.26 -1.68 9.15
C THR A 35 4.76 -1.53 9.45
N LEU A 36 4.40 -1.55 10.73
CA LEU A 36 3.02 -1.31 11.17
C LEU A 36 2.57 0.11 10.80
N GLU A 37 3.46 1.10 10.92
CA GLU A 37 3.19 2.50 10.60
C GLU A 37 2.87 2.65 9.10
N GLN A 38 3.63 1.99 8.23
CA GLN A 38 3.36 1.96 6.79
C GLN A 38 2.02 1.29 6.47
N TYR A 39 1.67 0.22 7.19
CA TYR A 39 0.37 -0.43 7.04
C TYR A 39 -0.79 0.51 7.41
N ILE A 40 -0.67 1.23 8.54
CA ILE A 40 -1.65 2.22 8.98
C ILE A 40 -1.76 3.36 7.95
N ALA A 41 -0.63 3.86 7.45
CA ALA A 41 -0.60 4.92 6.45
C ALA A 41 -1.29 4.50 5.14
N LEU A 42 -1.08 3.26 4.67
CA LEU A 42 -1.76 2.70 3.50
C LEU A 42 -3.28 2.60 3.72
N SER A 43 -3.72 2.19 4.91
CA SER A 43 -5.14 2.14 5.26
C SER A 43 -5.78 3.54 5.27
N ASN A 44 -5.05 4.53 5.78
CA ASN A 44 -5.50 5.92 5.78
C ASN A 44 -5.60 6.47 4.35
N GLN A 45 -4.61 6.20 3.50
CA GLN A 45 -4.67 6.57 2.08
C GLN A 45 -5.88 5.96 1.37
N LEU A 46 -6.14 4.67 1.60
CA LEU A 46 -7.30 3.98 1.02
C LEU A 46 -8.63 4.65 1.43
N THR A 47 -8.73 5.08 2.68
CA THR A 47 -9.91 5.80 3.19
C THR A 47 -10.09 7.15 2.51
N GLN A 48 -9.00 7.89 2.24
CA GLN A 48 -9.08 9.18 1.54
C GLN A 48 -9.53 9.01 0.09
N VAL A 49 -8.99 8.01 -0.62
CA VAL A 49 -9.34 7.71 -2.01
C VAL A 49 -10.82 7.33 -2.16
N GLN A 50 -11.40 6.58 -1.20
CA GLN A 50 -12.81 6.16 -1.26
C GLN A 50 -13.83 7.22 -0.85
N LYS A 51 -13.39 8.27 -0.13
CA LYS A 51 -14.27 9.38 0.27
C LYS A 51 -14.51 10.40 -0.85
N THR A 52 -13.77 10.28 -1.94
CA THR A 52 -13.86 11.14 -3.13
C THR A 52 -14.70 10.43 -4.18
#